data_AF-A0AAU6AHE7-F1
#
_entry.id   AF-A0AAU6AHE7-F1
#
_cell.length_a   1.000
_cell.length_b   1.000
_cell.length_c   1.000
_cell.angle_alpha   90.00
_cell.angle_beta   90.00
_cell.angle_gamma   90.00
#
_symmetry.space_group_name_H-M   'P 1'
#
loop_
_entity.id
_entity.type
_entity.pdbx_description
1 polymer ?
#
loop_
_entity_poly.entity_id
_entity_poly.type
_entity_poly.pdbx_seq_one_letter_code
_entity_poly.pdbx_strand_id
1 'polypeptide(L)'
;MGIYHPPVNEHETVVSTALHVVAATHYSRADDPHEDAAYEYSVEQLALAARALAEAVDRKPADEQPIGWTKGREIEQDAIHKHFGLSYANYLVIPRTLLQSMPQEWQHQFVALLKVLEEAFAHVPQADVYDVTAGTENLLRDMTESQLYAACVEVTGDDEMGHGPNTAYRRLSDGEELDGDSYGFMPGEDPVPHYNRGRTRIEPRLGGGE
;
A
#
# COMPACT_ATOMS: atom_id res chain seq x y z
N MET A 1 23.44 14.09 -10.08
CA MET A 1 22.26 13.94 -9.22
C MET A 1 22.56 12.74 -8.33
N GLY A 2 22.76 12.99 -7.03
CA GLY A 2 23.51 12.10 -6.13
C GLY A 2 22.79 10.81 -5.80
N ILE A 3 23.53 9.71 -5.87
CA ILE A 3 23.17 8.40 -5.35
C ILE A 3 22.93 8.57 -3.85
N TYR A 4 21.73 8.24 -3.37
CA TYR A 4 21.43 8.25 -1.94
C TYR A 4 22.21 7.12 -1.27
N HIS A 5 23.13 7.48 -0.38
CA HIS A 5 23.76 6.55 0.54
C HIS A 5 22.92 6.56 1.84
N PRO A 6 22.51 5.38 2.36
CA PRO A 6 21.89 5.31 3.68
C PRO A 6 22.82 5.99 4.72
N PRO A 7 22.29 6.55 5.82
CA PRO A 7 23.09 7.21 6.83
C PRO A 7 24.24 6.28 7.22
N VAL A 8 25.46 6.76 6.96
CA VAL A 8 26.71 6.00 6.96
C VAL A 8 26.84 5.15 8.24
N ASN A 9 26.35 5.65 9.37
CA ASN A 9 26.41 4.99 10.67
C ASN A 9 25.63 3.66 10.77
N GLU A 10 24.45 3.52 10.16
CA GLU A 10 23.63 2.30 10.33
C GLU A 10 24.15 1.17 9.44
N HIS A 11 24.51 1.51 8.20
CA HIS A 11 25.15 0.58 7.27
C HIS A 11 26.54 0.17 7.76
N GLU A 12 27.35 1.10 8.27
CA GLU A 12 28.65 0.78 8.88
C GLU A 12 28.51 -0.06 10.15
N THR A 13 27.44 0.09 10.93
CA THR A 13 27.23 -0.74 12.12
C THR A 13 26.90 -2.18 11.73
N VAL A 14 26.03 -2.39 10.75
CA VAL A 14 25.67 -3.73 10.27
C VAL A 14 26.86 -4.39 9.57
N VAL A 15 27.54 -3.66 8.69
CA VAL A 15 28.73 -4.14 7.98
C VAL A 15 29.88 -4.41 8.94
N SER A 16 30.17 -3.52 9.90
CA SER A 16 31.25 -3.75 10.88
C SER A 16 30.93 -4.89 11.83
N THR A 17 29.67 -5.07 12.24
CA THR A 17 29.25 -6.20 13.08
C THR A 17 29.38 -7.51 12.32
N ALA A 18 28.94 -7.56 11.05
CA ALA A 18 29.11 -8.72 10.19
C ALA A 18 30.60 -9.04 9.96
N LEU A 19 31.42 -8.02 9.67
CA LEU A 19 32.86 -8.18 9.50
C LEU A 19 33.57 -8.61 10.79
N HIS A 20 33.15 -8.13 11.97
CA HIS A 20 33.70 -8.59 13.25
C HIS A 20 33.37 -10.05 13.55
N VAL A 21 32.15 -10.51 13.22
CA VAL A 21 31.76 -11.92 13.40
C VAL A 21 32.55 -12.82 12.46
N VAL A 22 32.72 -12.41 11.20
CA VAL A 22 33.57 -13.12 10.23
C VAL A 22 35.04 -13.09 10.65
N ALA A 23 35.53 -11.98 11.20
CA ALA A 23 36.91 -11.85 11.64
C ALA A 23 37.22 -12.66 12.91
N ALA A 24 36.29 -12.70 13.86
CA ALA A 24 36.40 -13.47 15.11
C ALA A 24 36.44 -14.98 14.89
N THR A 25 36.10 -15.44 13.69
CA THR A 25 36.00 -16.86 13.33
C THR A 25 37.08 -17.31 12.34
N HIS A 26 38.06 -16.45 12.01
CA HIS A 26 39.01 -16.71 10.93
C HIS A 26 39.85 -18.01 11.08
N TYR A 27 39.68 -18.87 10.07
CA TYR A 27 40.64 -19.86 9.58
C TYR A 27 41.62 -19.20 8.57
N SER A 28 42.93 -19.42 8.71
CA SER A 28 43.98 -18.82 7.86
C SER A 28 44.20 -19.66 6.61
N ARG A 29 44.07 -19.05 5.43
CA ARG A 29 44.18 -19.67 4.11
C ARG A 29 45.62 -19.59 3.60
N ALA A 30 46.45 -20.53 4.01
CA ALA A 30 47.70 -20.81 3.33
C ALA A 30 47.75 -22.32 3.08
N ASP A 31 47.34 -22.72 1.88
CA ASP A 31 47.46 -24.05 1.27
C ASP A 31 46.70 -25.21 1.95
N ASP A 32 45.47 -25.55 1.49
CA ASP A 32 44.79 -26.79 1.95
C ASP A 32 44.00 -27.52 0.83
N PRO A 33 44.24 -28.84 0.61
CA PRO A 33 43.53 -29.72 -0.34
C PRO A 33 42.07 -30.09 0.00
N HIS A 34 41.45 -29.49 1.02
CA HIS A 34 40.06 -29.75 1.44
C HIS A 34 39.04 -28.67 1.00
N GLU A 35 39.05 -28.29 -0.28
CA GLU A 35 38.20 -27.21 -0.84
C GLU A 35 36.70 -27.36 -0.53
N ASP A 36 36.17 -28.58 -0.46
CA ASP A 36 34.78 -28.86 -0.09
C ASP A 36 34.47 -28.53 1.39
N ALA A 37 35.43 -28.75 2.30
CA ALA A 37 35.29 -28.39 3.71
C ALA A 37 35.28 -26.87 3.92
N ALA A 38 35.95 -26.12 3.03
CA ALA A 38 35.93 -24.66 3.06
C ALA A 38 34.56 -24.09 2.66
N TYR A 39 33.89 -24.72 1.69
CA TYR A 39 32.52 -24.35 1.32
C TYR A 39 31.54 -24.63 2.45
N GLU A 40 31.55 -25.84 3.02
CA GLU A 40 30.68 -26.21 4.14
C GLU A 40 30.89 -25.30 5.36
N TYR A 41 32.14 -25.03 5.72
CA TYR A 41 32.47 -24.10 6.81
C TYR A 41 32.00 -22.67 6.52
N SER A 42 32.14 -22.18 5.29
CA SER A 42 31.67 -20.83 4.93
C SER A 42 30.15 -20.69 5.02
N VAL A 43 29.41 -21.76 4.68
CA VAL A 43 27.94 -21.82 4.82
C VAL A 43 27.56 -21.82 6.30
N GLU A 44 28.28 -22.56 7.15
CA GLU A 44 28.06 -22.55 8.59
C GLU A 44 28.33 -21.17 9.22
N GLN A 45 29.43 -20.51 8.83
CA GLN A 45 29.75 -19.17 9.32
C GLN A 45 28.72 -18.13 8.85
N LEU A 46 28.23 -18.24 7.62
CA LEU A 46 27.16 -17.39 7.12
C LEU A 46 25.86 -17.60 7.90
N ALA A 47 25.51 -18.85 8.22
CA ALA A 47 24.33 -19.17 9.02
C ALA A 47 24.44 -18.62 10.46
N LEU A 48 25.62 -18.74 11.09
CA LEU A 48 25.88 -18.17 12.42
C LEU A 48 25.83 -16.64 12.42
N ALA A 49 26.43 -16.00 11.41
CA ALA A 49 26.38 -14.54 11.25
C ALA A 49 24.95 -14.04 11.01
N ALA A 50 24.18 -14.72 10.15
CA ALA A 50 22.78 -14.39 9.90
C ALA A 50 21.92 -14.52 11.17
N ARG A 51 22.14 -15.58 11.97
CA ARG A 51 21.47 -15.76 13.25
C ARG A 51 21.83 -14.67 14.26
N ALA A 52 23.11 -14.35 14.40
CA ALA A 52 23.57 -13.31 15.32
C ALA A 52 23.01 -11.94 14.93
N LEU A 53 22.94 -11.64 13.63
CA LEU A 53 22.32 -10.42 13.12
C LEU A 53 20.82 -10.39 13.46
N ALA A 54 20.09 -11.48 13.23
CA ALA A 54 18.68 -11.56 13.58
C ALA A 54 18.43 -11.33 15.08
N GLU A 55 19.24 -11.96 15.94
CA GLU A 55 19.15 -11.75 17.40
C GLU A 55 19.50 -10.32 17.82
N ALA A 56 20.44 -9.66 17.14
CA ALA A 56 20.78 -8.27 17.40
C ALA A 56 19.64 -7.32 17.02
N VAL A 57 19.01 -7.56 15.87
CA VAL A 57 17.85 -6.79 15.42
C VAL A 57 16.65 -6.99 16.35
N ASP A 58 16.40 -8.22 16.80
CA ASP A 58 15.33 -8.54 17.76
C ASP A 58 15.45 -7.81 19.11
N ARG A 59 16.67 -7.42 19.50
CA ARG A 59 16.90 -6.68 20.76
C ARG A 59 16.65 -5.18 20.63
N LYS A 60 16.45 -4.67 19.41
CA LYS A 60 16.14 -3.25 19.19
C LYS A 60 14.67 -2.95 19.55
N PRO A 61 14.38 -1.72 20.04
CA PRO A 61 13.02 -1.19 20.10
C PRO A 61 12.28 -1.35 18.76
N ALA A 62 10.96 -1.54 18.78
CA ALA A 62 10.17 -1.85 17.58
C ALA A 62 10.21 -0.73 16.51
N ASP A 63 10.39 0.51 16.94
CA ASP A 63 10.58 1.70 16.10
C ASP A 63 12.00 1.82 15.52
N GLU A 64 12.97 1.07 16.06
CA GLU A 64 14.34 0.96 15.55
C GLU A 64 14.60 -0.34 14.76
N GLN A 65 13.61 -1.23 14.69
CA GLN A 65 13.72 -2.46 13.91
C GLN A 65 13.56 -2.16 12.40
N PRO A 66 14.24 -2.91 11.51
CA PRO A 66 14.04 -2.82 10.08
C PRO A 66 12.56 -3.00 9.73
N ILE A 67 12.10 -2.29 8.71
CA ILE A 67 10.69 -2.37 8.31
C ILE A 67 10.36 -3.80 7.85
N GLY A 68 9.26 -4.35 8.35
CA GLY A 68 8.85 -5.75 8.11
C GLY A 68 9.53 -6.76 9.04
N TRP A 69 10.51 -6.33 9.86
CA TRP A 69 11.06 -7.14 10.93
C TRP A 69 10.00 -7.29 12.02
N THR A 70 9.38 -8.47 12.06
CA THR A 70 8.40 -8.79 13.09
C THR A 70 8.67 -10.18 13.61
N LYS A 71 9.36 -10.25 14.75
CA LYS A 71 9.63 -11.51 15.43
C LYS A 71 8.31 -12.19 15.79
N GLY A 72 7.96 -13.26 15.07
CA GLY A 72 6.78 -14.07 15.37
C GLY A 72 5.44 -13.47 14.94
N ARG A 73 5.41 -12.44 14.09
CA ARG A 73 4.18 -12.16 13.35
C ARG A 73 4.11 -13.23 12.28
N GLU A 74 3.16 -14.14 12.39
CA GLU A 74 2.79 -14.96 11.24
C GLU A 74 2.60 -13.98 10.08
N ILE A 75 3.32 -14.20 8.98
CA ILE A 75 3.00 -13.50 7.74
C ILE A 75 1.60 -13.99 7.42
N GLU A 76 0.58 -13.26 7.85
CA GLU A 76 -0.80 -13.52 7.46
C GLU A 76 -0.79 -13.51 5.94
N GLN A 77 -0.89 -14.70 5.35
CA GLN A 77 -0.99 -14.88 3.92
C GLN A 77 -2.41 -14.50 3.50
N ASP A 78 -2.74 -13.23 3.72
CA ASP A 78 -4.03 -12.70 3.38
C ASP A 78 -4.11 -12.51 1.88
N ALA A 79 -5.11 -13.14 1.29
CA ALA A 79 -5.45 -12.89 -0.09
C ALA A 79 -5.87 -11.41 -0.24
N ILE A 80 -5.50 -10.79 -1.37
CA ILE A 80 -5.76 -9.37 -1.68
C ILE A 80 -7.22 -8.98 -1.40
N HIS A 81 -8.20 -9.83 -1.75
CA HIS A 81 -9.63 -9.55 -1.50
C HIS A 81 -10.00 -9.46 -0.02
N LYS A 82 -9.29 -10.19 0.86
CA LYS A 82 -9.48 -10.11 2.32
C LYS A 82 -8.87 -8.84 2.86
N HIS A 83 -7.65 -8.52 2.43
CA HIS A 83 -6.92 -7.33 2.88
C HIS A 83 -7.69 -6.03 2.59
N PHE A 84 -8.30 -5.92 1.41
CA PHE A 84 -9.08 -4.74 1.04
C PHE A 84 -10.55 -4.83 1.44
N GLY A 85 -11.05 -5.97 1.93
CA GLY A 85 -12.47 -6.18 2.24
C GLY A 85 -13.39 -6.15 1.00
N LEU A 86 -12.82 -6.15 -0.21
CA LEU A 86 -13.55 -5.99 -1.47
C LEU A 86 -13.67 -7.34 -2.19
N SER A 87 -14.64 -8.15 -1.78
CA SER A 87 -14.83 -9.49 -2.38
C SER A 87 -15.38 -9.46 -3.82
N TYR A 88 -16.00 -8.34 -4.24
CA TYR A 88 -16.68 -8.22 -5.53
C TYR A 88 -16.20 -7.05 -6.41
N ALA A 89 -15.18 -6.29 -5.98
CA ALA A 89 -14.71 -5.14 -6.75
C ALA A 89 -13.71 -5.59 -7.83
N ASN A 90 -13.90 -5.08 -9.06
CA ASN A 90 -12.95 -5.28 -10.16
C ASN A 90 -11.76 -4.31 -10.12
N TYR A 91 -11.92 -3.17 -9.43
CA TYR A 91 -10.95 -2.09 -9.39
C TYR A 91 -10.62 -1.67 -7.96
N LEU A 92 -9.35 -1.36 -7.72
CA LEU A 92 -8.85 -0.77 -6.48
C LEU A 92 -8.23 0.58 -6.82
N VAL A 93 -8.75 1.65 -6.22
CA VAL A 93 -8.21 3.00 -6.38
C VAL A 93 -7.32 3.32 -5.19
N ILE A 94 -6.05 3.63 -5.47
CA ILE A 94 -5.09 4.05 -4.44
C ILE A 94 -4.60 5.47 -4.79
N PRO A 95 -4.69 6.46 -3.88
CA PRO A 95 -4.21 7.80 -4.14
C PRO A 95 -2.71 7.83 -4.43
N ARG A 96 -2.35 8.35 -5.61
CA ARG A 96 -0.95 8.46 -6.05
C ARG A 96 -0.08 9.24 -5.06
N THR A 97 -0.61 10.31 -4.46
CA THR A 97 0.11 11.12 -3.47
C THR A 97 0.58 10.28 -2.29
N LEU A 98 -0.23 9.33 -1.82
CA LEU A 98 0.12 8.43 -0.72
C LEU A 98 1.20 7.43 -1.16
N LEU A 99 1.05 6.81 -2.34
CA LEU A 99 2.06 5.90 -2.89
C LEU A 99 3.43 6.59 -3.06
N GLN A 100 3.45 7.85 -3.49
CA GLN A 100 4.68 8.62 -3.66
C GLN A 100 5.28 9.12 -2.35
N SER A 101 4.50 9.15 -1.28
CA SER A 101 4.99 9.53 0.04
C SER A 101 5.50 8.33 0.86
N MET A 102 5.32 7.10 0.36
CA MET A 102 5.91 5.91 0.96
C MET A 102 7.45 5.98 0.97
N PRO A 103 8.13 5.30 1.91
CA PRO A 103 9.59 5.13 1.88
C PRO A 103 10.07 4.56 0.54
N GLN A 104 11.31 4.89 0.17
CA GLN A 104 11.84 4.52 -1.14
C GLN A 104 11.90 3.00 -1.34
N GLU A 105 12.20 2.22 -0.30
CA GLU A 105 12.21 0.75 -0.39
C GLU A 105 10.82 0.21 -0.74
N TRP A 106 9.76 0.79 -0.17
CA TRP A 106 8.38 0.37 -0.44
C TRP A 106 8.00 0.70 -1.88
N GLN A 107 8.35 1.89 -2.35
CA GLN A 107 8.12 2.28 -3.74
C GLN A 107 8.82 1.30 -4.71
N HIS A 108 10.06 0.91 -4.41
CA HIS A 108 10.79 -0.05 -5.25
C HIS A 108 10.13 -1.43 -5.28
N GLN A 109 9.75 -1.97 -4.11
CA GLN A 109 9.07 -3.27 -4.03
C GLN A 109 7.71 -3.23 -4.75
N PHE A 110 6.95 -2.16 -4.53
CA PHE A 110 5.64 -1.97 -5.16
C PHE A 110 5.75 -1.91 -6.69
N VAL A 111 6.68 -1.10 -7.22
CA VAL A 111 6.93 -1.01 -8.67
C VAL A 111 7.43 -2.34 -9.24
N ALA A 112 8.26 -3.09 -8.51
CA ALA A 112 8.71 -4.40 -8.98
C ALA A 112 7.55 -5.38 -9.16
N LEU A 113 6.63 -5.42 -8.19
CA LEU A 113 5.42 -6.26 -8.27
C LEU A 113 4.47 -5.79 -9.37
N LEU A 114 4.29 -4.47 -9.56
CA LEU A 114 3.47 -3.94 -10.66
C LEU A 114 3.99 -4.34 -12.03
N LYS A 115 5.30 -4.34 -12.24
CA LYS A 115 5.89 -4.81 -13.51
C LYS A 115 5.57 -6.28 -13.78
N VAL A 116 5.67 -7.13 -12.76
CA VAL A 116 5.32 -8.56 -12.88
C VAL A 116 3.83 -8.71 -13.20
N LEU A 117 2.97 -7.92 -12.56
CA LEU A 117 1.53 -7.91 -12.84
C LEU A 117 1.24 -7.49 -14.28
N GLU A 118 1.80 -6.36 -14.73
CA GLU A 118 1.64 -5.85 -16.10
C GLU A 118 2.09 -6.87 -17.13
N GLU A 119 3.25 -7.50 -16.95
CA GLU A 119 3.78 -8.51 -17.85
C GLU A 119 2.91 -9.78 -17.88
N ALA A 120 2.51 -10.29 -16.71
CA ALA A 120 1.69 -11.50 -16.61
C ALA A 120 0.31 -11.34 -17.24
N PHE A 121 -0.28 -10.15 -17.13
CA PHE A 121 -1.66 -9.86 -17.59
C PHE A 121 -1.72 -8.99 -18.85
N ALA A 122 -0.60 -8.76 -19.54
CA ALA A 122 -0.54 -7.99 -20.79
C ALA A 122 -1.46 -8.52 -21.91
N HIS A 123 -1.83 -9.80 -21.83
CA HIS A 123 -2.72 -10.47 -22.79
C HIS A 123 -4.22 -10.16 -22.55
N VAL A 124 -4.58 -9.59 -21.39
CA VAL A 124 -5.96 -9.28 -21.04
C VAL A 124 -6.28 -7.87 -21.56
N PRO A 125 -7.38 -7.68 -22.32
CA PRO A 125 -7.82 -6.35 -22.73
C PRO A 125 -8.11 -5.45 -21.53
N GLN A 126 -7.60 -4.22 -21.56
CA GLN A 126 -7.81 -3.21 -20.52
C GLN A 126 -8.34 -1.92 -21.17
N ALA A 127 -9.12 -1.13 -20.43
CA ALA A 127 -9.53 0.18 -20.91
C ALA A 127 -8.33 1.15 -20.93
N ASP A 128 -8.28 2.01 -21.95
CA ASP A 128 -7.18 2.97 -22.14
C ASP A 128 -7.18 4.10 -21.10
N VAL A 129 -8.37 4.48 -20.63
CA VAL A 129 -8.58 5.62 -19.73
C VAL A 129 -9.69 5.30 -18.74
N TYR A 130 -9.49 5.71 -17.49
CA TYR A 130 -10.49 5.68 -16.44
C TYR A 130 -10.70 7.10 -15.91
N ASP A 131 -11.94 7.45 -15.60
CA ASP A 131 -12.29 8.65 -14.86
C ASP A 131 -12.56 8.30 -13.40
N VAL A 132 -11.97 9.05 -12.48
CA VAL A 132 -12.02 8.77 -11.03
C VAL A 132 -12.43 10.05 -10.33
N THR A 133 -13.58 10.00 -9.64
CA THR A 133 -14.14 11.13 -8.93
C THR A 133 -14.23 10.80 -7.43
N ALA A 134 -13.69 11.68 -6.59
CA ALA A 134 -13.90 11.60 -5.15
C ALA A 134 -15.31 12.08 -4.81
N GLY A 135 -15.93 11.50 -3.79
CA GLY A 135 -17.29 11.86 -3.42
C GLY A 135 -17.78 11.13 -2.20
N THR A 136 -19.03 11.40 -1.85
CA THR A 136 -19.72 10.75 -0.74
C THR A 136 -21.01 10.12 -1.25
N GLU A 137 -21.41 9.04 -0.58
CA GLU A 137 -22.69 8.39 -0.84
C GLU A 137 -23.66 8.74 0.28
N ASN A 138 -24.87 9.17 -0.10
CA ASN A 138 -25.97 9.42 0.83
C ASN A 138 -27.25 8.75 0.30
N LEU A 139 -28.21 8.50 1.18
CA LEU A 139 -29.53 8.00 0.75
C LEU A 139 -30.26 9.08 -0.04
N LEU A 140 -30.93 8.69 -1.14
CA LEU A 140 -31.62 9.63 -2.01
C LEU A 140 -32.68 10.45 -1.27
N ARG A 141 -33.42 9.83 -0.34
CA ARG A 141 -34.41 10.53 0.50
C ARG A 141 -33.82 11.58 1.45
N ASP A 142 -32.54 11.48 1.77
CA ASP A 142 -31.85 12.40 2.68
C ASP A 142 -31.12 13.52 1.90
N MET A 143 -31.15 13.44 0.57
CA MET A 143 -30.47 14.39 -0.31
C MET A 143 -31.38 15.57 -0.67
N THR A 144 -30.80 16.76 -0.73
CA THR A 144 -31.46 17.95 -1.26
C THR A 144 -31.59 17.87 -2.78
N GLU A 145 -32.48 18.66 -3.39
CA GLU A 145 -32.65 18.71 -4.84
C GLU A 145 -31.33 19.01 -5.59
N SER A 146 -30.52 19.92 -5.06
CA SER A 146 -29.19 20.22 -5.60
C SER A 146 -28.20 19.05 -5.50
N GLN A 147 -28.30 18.24 -4.44
CA GLN A 147 -27.49 17.05 -4.23
C GLN A 147 -27.91 15.91 -5.15
N LEU A 148 -29.22 15.75 -5.37
CA LEU A 148 -29.78 14.79 -6.30
C LEU A 148 -29.38 15.12 -7.74
N TYR A 149 -29.45 16.41 -8.12
CA TYR A 149 -28.93 16.87 -9.40
C TYR A 149 -27.43 16.57 -9.56
N ALA A 150 -26.62 16.83 -8.53
CA ALA A 150 -25.18 16.52 -8.55
C ALA A 150 -24.90 15.01 -8.66
N ALA A 151 -25.77 14.17 -8.10
CA ALA A 151 -25.74 12.72 -8.24
C ALA A 151 -26.36 12.21 -9.55
N CYS A 152 -26.71 13.12 -10.47
CA CYS A 152 -27.38 12.81 -11.73
C CYS A 152 -28.71 12.06 -11.53
N VAL A 153 -29.48 12.45 -10.52
CA VAL A 153 -30.81 11.92 -10.21
C VAL A 153 -31.86 13.02 -10.37
N GLU A 154 -32.87 12.75 -11.19
CA GLU A 154 -34.08 13.56 -11.33
C GLU A 154 -35.14 13.08 -10.32
N VAL A 155 -35.85 14.03 -9.71
CA VAL A 155 -36.96 13.74 -8.81
C VAL A 155 -38.26 14.27 -9.39
N THR A 156 -39.31 13.45 -9.30
CA THR A 156 -40.67 13.83 -9.68
C THR A 156 -41.65 13.45 -8.57
N GLY A 157 -42.75 14.18 -8.47
CA GLY A 157 -43.80 13.89 -7.48
C GLY A 157 -43.48 14.36 -6.06
N ASP A 158 -42.49 15.25 -5.89
CA ASP A 158 -42.19 15.92 -4.62
C ASP A 158 -43.34 16.85 -4.21
N ASP A 159 -43.74 16.82 -2.94
CA ASP A 159 -44.85 17.62 -2.40
C ASP A 159 -44.33 18.78 -1.53
N GLU A 160 -45.22 19.69 -1.08
CA GLU A 160 -44.82 20.85 -0.25
C GLU A 160 -44.22 20.45 1.12
N MET A 161 -44.33 19.18 1.54
CA MET A 161 -43.71 18.62 2.74
C MET A 161 -42.40 17.85 2.47
N GLY A 162 -41.95 17.80 1.22
CA GLY A 162 -40.74 17.10 0.78
C GLY A 162 -41.02 15.67 0.33
N HIS A 163 -39.97 14.83 0.37
CA HIS A 163 -40.01 13.46 -0.15
C HIS A 163 -41.13 12.64 0.50
N GLY A 164 -42.16 12.33 -0.27
CA GLY A 164 -43.36 11.61 0.13
C GLY A 164 -43.49 10.23 -0.54
N PRO A 165 -44.59 9.50 -0.28
CA PRO A 165 -44.82 8.16 -0.84
C PRO A 165 -45.03 8.14 -2.36
N ASN A 166 -45.21 9.31 -2.99
CA ASN A 166 -45.34 9.45 -4.44
C ASN A 166 -44.06 10.00 -5.10
N THR A 167 -42.99 10.21 -4.33
CA THR A 167 -41.72 10.71 -4.84
C THR A 167 -41.02 9.59 -5.60
N ALA A 168 -40.75 9.83 -6.89
CA ALA A 168 -40.02 8.92 -7.75
C ALA A 168 -38.65 9.51 -8.08
N TYR A 169 -37.60 8.71 -7.90
CA TYR A 169 -36.22 9.06 -8.24
C TYR A 169 -35.85 8.37 -9.54
N ARG A 170 -35.22 9.08 -10.47
CA ARG A 170 -34.77 8.52 -11.74
C ARG A 170 -33.33 8.90 -12.02
N ARG A 171 -32.50 7.93 -12.37
CA ARG A 171 -31.13 8.19 -12.79
C ARG A 171 -31.11 8.77 -14.20
N LEU A 172 -30.39 9.88 -14.39
CA LEU A 172 -30.31 10.59 -15.68
C LEU A 172 -29.47 9.85 -16.74
N SER A 173 -28.56 8.95 -16.33
CA SER A 173 -27.67 8.25 -17.27
C SER A 173 -28.37 7.19 -18.11
N ASP A 174 -29.27 6.42 -17.51
CA ASP A 174 -29.94 5.25 -18.11
C ASP A 174 -31.47 5.28 -17.98
N GLY A 175 -32.01 6.22 -17.19
CA GLY A 175 -33.45 6.34 -16.95
C GLY A 175 -34.00 5.33 -15.94
N GLU A 176 -33.14 4.61 -15.20
CA GLU A 176 -33.55 3.64 -14.18
C GLU A 176 -34.31 4.33 -13.04
N GLU A 177 -35.44 3.74 -12.65
CA GLU A 177 -36.22 4.19 -11.48
C GLU A 177 -35.60 3.63 -10.21
N LEU A 178 -35.30 4.53 -9.26
CA LEU A 178 -34.63 4.24 -8.01
C LEU A 178 -35.60 4.41 -6.84
N ASP A 179 -35.41 3.59 -5.81
CA ASP A 179 -36.09 3.78 -4.53
C ASP A 179 -35.38 4.85 -3.69
N GLY A 180 -36.11 5.53 -2.80
CA GLY A 180 -35.56 6.53 -1.88
C GLY A 180 -34.53 5.97 -0.89
N ASP A 181 -34.55 4.65 -0.66
CA ASP A 181 -33.54 3.92 0.11
C ASP A 181 -32.28 3.55 -0.70
N SER A 182 -32.22 3.94 -1.98
CA SER A 182 -31.01 3.80 -2.79
C SER A 182 -29.97 4.85 -2.39
N TYR A 183 -28.69 4.56 -2.68
CA TYR A 183 -27.60 5.52 -2.48
C TYR A 183 -27.33 6.32 -3.75
N GLY A 184 -27.17 7.64 -3.60
CA GLY A 184 -26.68 8.55 -4.62
C GLY A 184 -25.25 8.95 -4.35
N PHE A 185 -24.39 8.88 -5.37
CA PHE A 185 -23.01 9.35 -5.30
C PHE A 185 -22.94 10.85 -5.62
N MET A 186 -22.36 11.64 -4.73
CA MET A 186 -22.13 13.06 -4.93
C MET A 186 -20.64 13.35 -5.10
N PRO A 187 -20.22 13.95 -6.23
CA PRO A 187 -18.86 14.45 -6.38
C PRO A 187 -18.51 15.45 -5.28
N GLY A 188 -17.33 15.29 -4.69
CA GLY A 188 -16.82 16.11 -3.60
C GLY A 188 -15.36 16.48 -3.77
N GLU A 189 -14.85 17.31 -2.86
CA GLU A 189 -13.43 17.63 -2.82
C GLU A 189 -12.63 16.41 -2.34
N ASP A 190 -11.57 16.06 -3.07
CA ASP A 190 -10.66 14.99 -2.66
C ASP A 190 -9.90 15.42 -1.40
N PRO A 191 -10.06 14.73 -0.26
CA PRO A 191 -9.36 15.09 0.97
C PRO A 191 -7.84 14.85 0.87
N VAL A 192 -7.39 14.04 -0.09
CA VAL A 192 -5.97 13.82 -0.35
C VAL A 192 -5.49 14.93 -1.28
N PRO A 193 -4.55 15.78 -0.84
CA PRO A 193 -4.07 16.87 -1.67
C PRO A 193 -3.42 16.31 -2.94
N HIS A 194 -3.73 16.96 -4.07
CA HIS A 194 -3.10 16.63 -5.33
C HIS A 194 -1.57 16.74 -5.21
N TYR A 195 -0.86 15.73 -5.74
CA TYR A 195 0.60 15.75 -5.71
C TYR A 195 1.14 16.96 -6.46
N ASN A 196 1.88 17.81 -5.75
CA ASN A 196 2.62 18.92 -6.34
C ASN A 196 4.11 18.60 -6.23
N ARG A 197 4.80 18.47 -7.38
CA ARG A 197 6.19 17.98 -7.52
C ARG A 197 7.10 18.57 -6.43
N GLY A 198 7.38 17.77 -5.39
CA GLY A 198 8.31 18.11 -4.30
C GLY A 198 7.75 18.93 -3.13
N ARG A 199 6.46 19.24 -3.07
CA ARG A 199 5.86 20.04 -1.97
C ARG A 199 4.82 19.31 -1.13
N THR A 200 4.25 18.21 -1.63
CA THR A 200 3.20 17.45 -0.93
C THR A 200 3.73 16.06 -0.55
N ARG A 201 4.80 15.99 0.25
CA ARG A 201 5.19 14.74 0.91
C ARG A 201 4.37 14.61 2.19
N ILE A 202 3.56 13.57 2.29
CA ILE A 202 2.78 13.25 3.49
C ILE A 202 3.60 12.24 4.29
N GLU A 203 4.16 12.63 5.44
CA GLU A 203 4.99 11.71 6.23
C GLU A 203 4.16 10.51 6.72
N PRO A 204 4.55 9.27 6.40
CA PRO A 204 3.90 8.08 6.94
C PRO A 204 4.06 8.04 8.47
N ARG A 205 2.96 7.81 9.19
CA ARG A 205 3.02 7.53 10.63
C ARG A 205 3.18 6.02 10.82
N LEU A 206 4.37 5.59 11.23
CA LEU A 206 4.66 4.20 11.54
C LEU A 206 4.40 3.97 13.03
N GLY A 207 3.39 3.16 13.35
CA GLY A 207 2.87 2.98 14.70
C GLY A 207 1.45 3.53 14.77
N GLY A 208 0.47 2.62 14.86
CA GLY A 208 -0.94 2.98 15.03
C GLY A 208 -1.12 3.75 16.33
N GLY A 209 -1.19 5.07 16.21
CA GLY A 209 -1.61 5.96 17.27
C GLY A 209 -2.88 6.66 16.81
N GLU A 210 -3.90 6.63 17.67
CA GLU A 210 -5.02 7.59 17.65
C GLU A 210 -4.52 9.03 17.55
#